data_AF-A0A1W6W240-F1
#
_entry.id   AF-A0A1W6W240-F1
#
_cell.length_a   1.000
_cell.length_b   1.000
_cell.length_c   1.000
_cell.angle_alpha   90.00
_cell.angle_beta   90.00
_cell.angle_gamma   90.00
#
_symmetry.space_group_name_H-M   'P 1'
#
loop_
_entity.id
_entity.type
_entity.pdbx_description
1 polymer ?
#
loop_
_entity_poly.entity_id
_entity_poly.type
_entity_poly.pdbx_seq_one_letter_code
_entity_poly.pdbx_strand_id
1 'polypeptide(L)'
;MPVCALPNADGFLAVVPDIEAASCSGYVMVTAQEYDTLMSYTQLTPGEISQAFGLGFTLVFVGGYLSTYAIKMAIRLIKLL
;
A
#
# COMPACT_ATOMS: atom_id res chain seq x y z
N MET A 1 10.93 -20.54 -13.91
CA MET A 1 11.78 -19.80 -14.87
C MET A 1 12.66 -18.85 -14.06
N PRO A 2 13.98 -18.75 -14.33
CA PRO A 2 14.83 -17.77 -13.66
C PRO A 2 14.42 -16.36 -14.11
N VAL A 3 14.37 -15.42 -13.16
CA VAL A 3 14.03 -14.01 -13.41
C VAL A 3 15.20 -13.14 -12.93
N CYS A 4 15.53 -12.09 -13.70
CA CYS A 4 16.57 -11.15 -13.29
C CYS A 4 15.94 -10.10 -12.35
N ALA A 5 16.52 -9.97 -11.15
CA ALA A 5 16.11 -8.97 -10.18
C ALA A 5 17.26 -7.99 -9.97
N LEU A 6 16.99 -6.70 -10.11
CA LEU A 6 17.97 -5.63 -9.89
C LEU A 6 17.60 -4.84 -8.63
N PRO A 7 18.59 -4.34 -7.88
CA PRO A 7 18.33 -3.42 -6.78
C PRO A 7 17.74 -2.12 -7.33
N ASN A 8 16.59 -1.71 -6.81
CA ASN A 8 16.01 -0.39 -7.05
C ASN A 8 16.74 0.67 -6.19
N ALA A 9 16.50 1.95 -6.45
CA ALA A 9 17.09 3.08 -5.71
C ALA A 9 16.90 3.01 -4.19
N ASP A 10 15.83 2.33 -3.74
CA ASP A 10 15.49 2.12 -2.33
C ASP A 10 16.19 0.90 -1.70
N GLY A 11 17.04 0.19 -2.44
CA GLY A 11 17.80 -0.97 -1.97
C GLY A 11 17.05 -2.31 -1.98
N PHE A 12 15.84 -2.36 -2.53
CA PHE A 12 15.06 -3.59 -2.69
C PHE A 12 15.32 -4.27 -4.03
N LEU A 13 15.24 -5.60 -4.07
CA LEU A 13 15.29 -6.38 -5.32
C LEU A 13 13.95 -6.28 -6.06
N ALA A 14 13.96 -5.71 -7.26
CA ALA A 14 12.80 -5.64 -8.13
C ALA A 14 13.01 -6.51 -9.37
N VAL A 15 12.00 -7.29 -9.74
CA VAL A 15 12.03 -8.08 -10.97
C VAL A 15 11.89 -7.15 -12.16
N VAL A 16 12.85 -7.20 -13.08
CA VAL A 16 12.81 -6.38 -14.31
C VAL A 16 12.41 -7.28 -15.48
N PRO A 17 11.19 -7.14 -16.03
CA PRO A 17 10.65 -8.08 -17.02
C PRO A 17 11.40 -8.03 -18.36
N ASP A 18 12.06 -6.90 -18.66
CA ASP A 18 12.73 -6.67 -19.95
C ASP A 18 14.19 -7.13 -19.98
N ILE A 19 14.71 -7.68 -18.88
CA ILE A 19 16.10 -8.13 -18.78
C ILE A 19 16.15 -9.66 -18.76
N GLU A 20 16.84 -10.22 -19.75
CA GLU A 20 17.08 -11.66 -19.81
C GLU A 20 17.91 -12.13 -18.61
N ALA A 21 17.50 -13.25 -18.01
CA ALA A 21 18.18 -13.85 -16.85
C ALA A 21 19.68 -14.15 -17.11
N ALA A 22 20.08 -14.36 -18.36
CA ALA A 22 21.47 -14.58 -18.75
C ALA A 22 22.38 -13.33 -18.58
N SER A 23 21.79 -12.14 -18.49
CA SER A 23 22.50 -10.88 -18.31
C SER A 23 22.79 -10.54 -16.84
N CYS A 24 22.20 -11.30 -15.90
CA CYS A 24 22.40 -11.11 -14.47
C CYS A 24 23.79 -11.66 -14.06
N SER A 25 24.56 -10.88 -13.29
CA SER A 25 25.95 -11.21 -12.91
C SER A 25 26.10 -12.33 -11.88
N GLY A 26 24.99 -12.75 -11.27
CA GLY A 26 24.96 -13.79 -10.25
C GLY A 26 23.58 -14.41 -10.11
N TYR A 27 23.55 -15.57 -9.48
CA TYR A 27 22.32 -16.32 -9.23
C TYR A 27 22.18 -16.56 -7.74
N VAL A 28 20.98 -16.32 -7.21
CA VAL A 28 20.59 -16.72 -5.86
C VAL A 28 19.45 -17.71 -6.00
N MET A 29 19.66 -18.91 -5.47
CA MET A 29 18.58 -19.89 -5.38
C MET A 29 17.83 -19.66 -4.07
N VAL A 30 16.54 -19.41 -4.21
CA VAL A 30 15.59 -19.36 -3.09
C VAL A 30 14.58 -20.47 -3.27
N THR A 31 14.10 -21.02 -2.16
CA THR A 31 12.96 -21.94 -2.19
C THR A 31 11.70 -21.22 -2.64
N ALA A 32 10.70 -21.96 -3.12
CA ALA A 32 9.42 -21.37 -3.52
C ALA A 32 8.76 -20.59 -2.37
N GLN A 33 8.92 -21.06 -1.13
CA GLN A 33 8.37 -20.42 0.05
C GLN A 33 9.09 -19.12 0.40
N GLU A 34 10.42 -19.08 0.28
CA GLU A 34 11.19 -17.84 0.48
C GLU A 34 10.88 -16.81 -0.61
N TYR A 35 10.70 -17.24 -1.86
CA TYR A 35 10.32 -16.36 -2.96
C TYR A 35 8.94 -15.70 -2.71
N ASP A 36 7.94 -16.49 -2.31
CA ASP A 36 6.60 -16.00 -1.99
C ASP A 36 6.61 -15.01 -0.82
N THR A 37 7.43 -15.31 0.20
CA THR A 37 7.64 -14.40 1.33
C THR A 37 8.27 -13.08 0.89
N LEU A 38 9.31 -13.11 0.05
CA LEU A 38 9.98 -11.90 -0.44
C LEU A 38 9.08 -11.03 -1.34
N MET A 39 8.23 -11.65 -2.15
CA MET A 39 7.30 -10.92 -3.03
C MET A 39 6.09 -10.36 -2.28
N SER A 40 5.52 -11.10 -1.33
CA SER A 40 4.36 -10.64 -0.55
C SER A 40 4.67 -9.41 0.32
N TYR A 41 5.91 -9.25 0.81
CA TYR A 41 6.31 -8.07 1.57
C TYR A 41 6.55 -6.81 0.73
N THR A 42 6.84 -6.96 -0.57
CA THR A 42 7.27 -5.84 -1.42
C THR A 42 6.17 -5.30 -2.33
N GLN A 43 5.08 -6.05 -2.50
CA GLN A 43 3.97 -5.64 -3.35
C GLN A 43 2.74 -5.30 -2.52
N LEU A 44 2.38 -4.02 -2.50
CA LEU A 44 1.09 -3.59 -2.00
C LEU A 44 -0.01 -4.09 -2.95
N THR A 45 -0.97 -4.82 -2.41
CA THR A 45 -2.13 -5.26 -3.18
C THR A 45 -3.08 -4.08 -3.44
N PRO A 46 -3.85 -4.09 -4.54
CA PRO A 46 -4.89 -3.08 -4.77
C PRO A 46 -5.90 -2.97 -3.61
N GLY A 47 -6.15 -4.10 -2.92
CA GLY A 47 -6.98 -4.16 -1.71
C GLY A 47 -6.42 -3.30 -0.58
N GLU A 48 -5.13 -3.44 -0.25
CA GLU A 48 -4.48 -2.67 0.81
C GLU A 48 -4.44 -1.17 0.49
N ILE A 49 -4.16 -0.82 -0.76
CA ILE A 49 -4.15 0.58 -1.21
C ILE A 49 -5.54 1.20 -1.08
N SER A 50 -6.58 0.51 -1.56
CA SER A 50 -7.96 1.00 -1.49
C SER A 50 -8.46 1.11 -0.05
N GLN A 51 -8.05 0.19 0.84
CA GLN A 51 -8.39 0.25 2.25
C GLN A 51 -7.72 1.45 2.94
N ALA A 52 -6.42 1.65 2.74
CA ALA A 52 -5.69 2.77 3.33
C ALA A 52 -6.28 4.11 2.87
N PHE A 53 -6.57 4.25 1.57
CA PHE A 53 -7.19 5.44 1.01
C PHE A 53 -8.62 5.65 1.53
N GLY A 54 -9.43 4.58 1.55
CA GLY A 54 -10.81 4.62 2.02
C GLY A 54 -10.93 5.01 3.49
N LEU A 55 -10.06 4.48 4.35
CA LEU A 55 -10.00 4.85 5.77
C LEU A 55 -9.58 6.31 5.94
N GLY A 56 -8.55 6.77 5.23
CA GLY A 56 -8.11 8.16 5.25
C GLY A 56 -9.22 9.12 4.81
N PHE A 57 -9.89 8.81 3.70
CA PHE A 57 -11.02 9.59 3.20
C PHE A 57 -12.18 9.64 4.20
N THR A 58 -12.54 8.50 4.80
CA THR A 58 -13.63 8.41 5.78
C THR A 58 -13.33 9.25 7.01
N LEU A 59 -12.09 9.25 7.50
CA LEU A 59 -11.69 10.05 8.66
C LEU A 59 -11.85 11.56 8.38
N VAL A 60 -11.42 12.03 7.21
CA VAL A 60 -11.55 13.44 6.82
C VAL A 60 -13.02 13.82 6.59
N PHE A 61 -13.76 12.99 5.86
CA PHE A 61 -15.13 13.30 5.49
C PHE A 61 -16.11 13.17 6.66
N VAL A 62 -16.07 12.06 7.39
CA VAL A 62 -16.98 11.80 8.52
C VAL A 62 -16.49 12.54 9.77
N GLY A 63 -15.22 12.34 10.13
CA GLY A 63 -14.64 12.93 11.34
C GLY A 63 -14.47 14.44 11.25
N GLY A 64 -14.20 14.97 10.06
CA GLY A 64 -14.10 16.41 9.80
C GLY A 64 -15.42 17.01 9.32
N TYR A 65 -15.77 16.79 8.06
CA TYR A 65 -16.86 17.53 7.42
C TYR A 65 -18.24 17.27 8.05
N LEU A 66 -18.66 16.01 8.17
CA LEU A 66 -19.98 15.68 8.73
C LEU A 66 -20.10 16.02 10.22
N SER A 67 -19.02 15.89 10.99
CA SER A 67 -19.04 16.25 12.41
C SER A 67 -19.34 17.74 12.62
N THR A 68 -18.93 18.64 11.71
CA THR A 68 -19.29 20.07 11.81
C THR A 68 -20.79 20.32 11.75
N TYR A 69 -21.55 19.53 10.97
CA TYR A 69 -23.01 19.62 10.92
C TYR A 69 -23.65 19.14 12.20
N ALA A 70 -23.18 18.01 12.74
CA ALA A 70 -23.64 17.48 14.01
C ALA A 70 -23.38 18.47 15.17
N ILE A 71 -22.19 19.07 15.21
CA ILE A 71 -21.81 20.09 16.20
C ILE A 71 -22.72 21.33 16.06
N LYS A 72 -22.94 21.81 14.83
CA LYS A 72 -23.84 22.97 14.61
C LYS A 72 -25.27 22.68 15.05
N MET A 73 -25.80 21.48 14.79
CA MET A 73 -27.12 21.07 15.27
C MET A 73 -27.17 21.00 16.79
N ALA A 74 -26.17 20.39 17.44
CA ALA A 74 -26.09 20.30 18.89
C ALA A 74 -26.07 21.69 19.55
N ILE A 75 -25.25 22.62 19.04
CA ILE A 75 -25.21 24.01 19.54
C ILE A 75 -26.57 24.69 19.38
N ARG A 76 -27.27 24.46 18.26
CA ARG A 76 -28.58 25.05 17.99
C ARG A 76 -29.66 24.53 18.94
N LEU A 77 -29.63 23.23 19.26
CA LEU A 77 -30.54 22.61 20.23
C LEU A 77 -30.30 23.14 21.65
N ILE A 78 -29.04 23.29 22.07
CA ILE A 78 -28.71 23.86 23.39
C ILE A 78 -29.24 25.29 23.52
N LYS A 79 -29.21 26.09 22.44
CA LYS A 79 -29.71 27.48 22.45
C LYS A 79 -31.24 27.60 22.38
N LEU A 80 -31.95 26.50 22.08
CA LEU A 80 -33.41 26.45 22.03
C LEU A 80 -34.04 26.00 23.36
N LEU A 81 -33.23 25.42 24.26
CA LEU A 81 -33.53 25.17 25.66
C LEU A 81 -33.23 26.41 26.50
#